data_AF-A0A812RVV1-F1
#
_entry.id   AF-A0A812RVV1-F1
#
_cell.length_a   1.000
_cell.length_b   1.000
_cell.length_c   1.000
_cell.angle_alpha   90.00
_cell.angle_beta   90.00
_cell.angle_gamma   90.00
#
_symmetry.space_group_name_H-M   'P 1'
#
loop_
_entity.id
_entity.type
_entity.pdbx_description
1 polymer ?
#
loop_
_entity_poly.entity_id
_entity_poly.type
_entity_poly.pdbx_seq_one_letter_code
_entity_poly.pdbx_strand_id
1 'polypeptide(L)'
;YDSTTDPANVLSEIVEAGLSNEDVLGRAVVIHDVTGARIACGIIEPSTTTVFEEFPGYNGDLPVTSGGVQVLSDDGDGTQTLSWIFTQGVDPRCTSAGPAANSCSVQIFDGTSPDAPGNPYWNQGDIPQNPWPQVRYVIQGSLPTAVNDIEVTTGLTSADLDGRVVVVYDYDGVPVGIAIIELPEDVPEPAEG
;
A
#
# COMPACT_ATOMS: atom_id res chain seq x y z
N TYR A 1 -22.36 -4.20 4.55
CA TYR A 1 -22.12 -2.75 4.49
C TYR A 1 -23.38 -1.95 4.20
N ASP A 2 -23.67 -0.93 5.02
CA ASP A 2 -24.63 0.15 4.71
C ASP A 2 -23.90 1.50 4.85
N SER A 3 -23.50 2.06 3.71
CA SER A 3 -22.77 3.32 3.63
C SER A 3 -23.58 4.53 4.12
N THR A 4 -24.89 4.37 4.33
CA THR A 4 -25.75 5.44 4.86
C THR A 4 -25.71 5.55 6.38
N THR A 5 -25.29 4.48 7.06
CA THR A 5 -25.20 4.42 8.53
C THR A 5 -23.76 4.38 9.04
N ASP A 6 -22.81 4.00 8.18
CA ASP A 6 -21.38 4.06 8.46
C ASP A 6 -20.64 4.66 7.24
N PRO A 7 -20.63 6.00 7.11
CA PRO A 7 -19.98 6.69 6.01
C PRO A 7 -18.45 6.78 6.20
N ALA A 8 -17.86 6.04 7.14
CA ALA A 8 -16.41 5.97 7.26
C ALA A 8 -15.81 5.53 5.92
N ASN A 9 -14.60 5.98 5.64
CA ASN A 9 -13.85 5.56 4.47
C ASN A 9 -13.53 4.06 4.58
N VAL A 10 -14.49 3.20 4.24
CA VAL A 10 -14.33 1.74 4.28
C VAL A 10 -13.37 1.33 3.18
N LEU A 11 -12.18 0.91 3.61
CA LEU A 11 -11.08 0.46 2.74
C LEU A 11 -11.27 -0.97 2.26
N SER A 12 -11.88 -1.81 3.10
CA SER A 12 -12.23 -3.19 2.77
C SER A 12 -13.52 -3.56 3.49
N GLU A 13 -14.35 -4.35 2.82
CA GLU A 13 -15.53 -4.98 3.42
C GLU A 13 -15.40 -6.48 3.15
N ILE A 14 -15.55 -7.29 4.19
CA ILE A 14 -15.55 -8.74 4.04
C ILE A 14 -16.93 -9.16 3.52
N VAL A 15 -16.93 -9.81 2.35
CA VAL A 15 -18.12 -10.42 1.76
C VAL A 15 -17.96 -11.93 1.81
N GLU A 16 -18.71 -12.58 2.69
CA GLU A 16 -18.77 -14.05 2.75
C GLU A 16 -19.66 -14.59 1.62
N ALA A 17 -19.08 -14.78 0.44
CA ALA A 17 -19.80 -15.32 -0.72
C ALA A 17 -19.97 -16.86 -0.67
N GLY A 18 -19.28 -17.55 0.25
CA GLY A 18 -19.22 -19.02 0.29
C GLY A 18 -18.48 -19.64 -0.90
N LEU A 19 -17.61 -18.85 -1.56
CA LEU A 19 -16.81 -19.23 -2.72
C LEU A 19 -15.32 -19.18 -2.35
N SER A 20 -14.50 -19.99 -3.03
CA SER A 20 -13.04 -19.93 -2.91
C SER A 20 -12.46 -18.79 -3.75
N ASN A 21 -11.18 -18.44 -3.53
CA ASN A 21 -10.49 -17.47 -4.38
C ASN A 21 -10.46 -17.93 -5.85
N GLU A 22 -10.25 -19.22 -6.11
CA GLU A 22 -10.26 -19.79 -7.47
C GLU A 22 -11.61 -19.61 -8.18
N ASP A 23 -12.72 -19.61 -7.43
CA ASP A 23 -14.06 -19.42 -8.01
C ASP A 23 -14.30 -17.99 -8.49
N VAL A 24 -13.63 -17.01 -7.86
CA VAL A 24 -13.86 -15.57 -8.08
C VAL A 24 -12.78 -14.90 -8.92
N LEU A 25 -11.54 -15.38 -8.92
CA LEU A 25 -10.48 -14.87 -9.79
C LEU A 25 -10.88 -15.00 -11.27
N GLY A 26 -10.61 -13.95 -12.06
CA GLY A 26 -11.02 -13.86 -13.46
C GLY A 26 -12.52 -13.57 -13.68
N ARG A 27 -13.34 -13.52 -12.63
CA ARG A 27 -14.73 -13.08 -12.72
C ARG A 27 -14.81 -11.55 -12.73
N ALA A 28 -15.95 -11.02 -13.16
CA ALA A 28 -16.17 -9.58 -13.17
C ALA A 28 -16.91 -9.12 -11.90
N VAL A 29 -16.41 -8.07 -11.25
CA VAL A 29 -17.23 -7.21 -10.38
C VAL A 29 -17.98 -6.23 -11.28
N VAL A 30 -19.27 -6.01 -11.00
CA VAL A 30 -20.11 -5.07 -11.75
C VAL A 30 -20.66 -4.03 -10.79
N ILE A 31 -20.45 -2.76 -11.13
CA ILE A 31 -20.98 -1.62 -10.37
C ILE A 31 -22.33 -1.24 -10.98
N HIS A 32 -23.33 -1.12 -10.12
CA HIS A 32 -24.68 -0.69 -10.47
C HIS A 32 -24.94 0.74 -10.00
N ASP A 33 -25.69 1.54 -10.77
CA ASP A 33 -26.20 2.83 -10.31
C ASP A 33 -27.45 2.67 -9.41
N VAL A 34 -27.98 3.80 -8.93
CA VAL A 34 -29.18 3.83 -8.06
C VAL A 34 -30.44 3.26 -8.72
N THR A 35 -30.48 3.16 -10.05
CA THR A 35 -31.58 2.55 -10.80
C THR A 35 -31.39 1.04 -10.98
N GLY A 36 -30.22 0.52 -10.63
CA GLY A 36 -29.81 -0.87 -10.85
C GLY A 36 -29.17 -1.11 -12.22
N ALA A 37 -28.94 -0.06 -13.03
CA ALA A 37 -28.26 -0.20 -14.31
C ALA A 37 -26.75 -0.42 -14.10
N ARG A 38 -26.13 -1.24 -14.94
CA ARG A 38 -24.67 -1.48 -14.89
C ARG A 38 -23.94 -0.27 -15.43
N ILE A 39 -23.01 0.28 -14.67
CA ILE A 39 -22.26 1.49 -15.02
C ILE A 39 -20.76 1.28 -15.14
N ALA A 40 -20.22 0.22 -14.53
CA ALA A 40 -18.82 -0.17 -14.69
C ALA A 40 -18.63 -1.66 -14.38
N CYS A 41 -17.51 -2.21 -14.82
CA CYS A 41 -17.06 -3.54 -14.41
C CYS A 41 -15.54 -3.61 -14.36
N GLY A 42 -15.01 -4.55 -13.58
CA GLY A 42 -13.59 -4.87 -13.51
C GLY A 42 -13.41 -6.36 -13.29
N ILE A 43 -12.33 -6.93 -13.83
CA ILE A 43 -11.98 -8.33 -13.57
C ILE A 43 -11.31 -8.42 -12.20
N ILE A 44 -11.67 -9.45 -11.43
CA ILE A 44 -11.05 -9.75 -10.14
C ILE A 44 -9.71 -10.41 -10.44
N GLU A 45 -8.65 -9.77 -10.01
CA GLU A 45 -7.28 -10.26 -10.06
C GLU A 45 -6.76 -10.41 -8.63
N PRO A 46 -5.69 -11.20 -8.42
CA PRO A 46 -5.02 -11.24 -7.13
C PRO A 46 -4.60 -9.82 -6.73
N SER A 47 -5.05 -9.36 -5.56
CA SER A 47 -4.64 -8.07 -5.03
C SER A 47 -3.29 -8.21 -4.36
N THR A 48 -2.35 -7.35 -4.72
CA THR A 48 -1.10 -7.10 -3.97
C THR A 48 -1.20 -5.90 -3.05
N THR A 49 -2.41 -5.35 -2.91
CA THR A 49 -2.66 -4.25 -1.97
C THR A 49 -2.75 -4.80 -0.56
N THR A 50 -1.87 -4.32 0.30
CA THR A 50 -1.90 -4.55 1.75
C THR A 50 -2.48 -3.32 2.46
N VAL A 51 -3.00 -3.52 3.66
CA VAL A 51 -3.67 -2.46 4.44
C VAL A 51 -2.73 -1.95 5.53
N PHE A 52 -2.67 -0.63 5.68
CA PHE A 52 -1.94 -0.03 6.78
C PHE A 52 -2.66 -0.25 8.10
N GLU A 53 -1.87 -0.58 9.12
CA GLU A 53 -2.24 -0.57 10.52
C GLU A 53 -1.44 0.50 11.29
N GLU A 54 -1.80 0.73 12.54
CA GLU A 54 -1.05 1.61 13.43
C GLU A 54 0.36 1.07 13.65
N PHE A 55 1.37 1.94 13.57
CA PHE A 55 2.74 1.53 13.87
C PHE A 55 2.87 1.13 15.36
N PRO A 56 3.43 -0.05 15.70
CA PRO A 56 3.55 -0.48 17.09
C PRO A 56 4.29 0.52 17.97
N GLY A 57 3.61 0.95 19.06
CA GLY A 57 4.16 1.94 19.98
C GLY A 57 4.05 3.40 19.50
N TYR A 58 3.26 3.67 18.46
CA TYR A 58 2.84 5.04 18.16
C TYR A 58 2.03 5.61 19.34
N ASN A 59 2.41 6.81 19.78
CA ASN A 59 1.78 7.51 20.91
C ASN A 59 1.52 8.99 20.56
N GLY A 60 1.45 9.32 19.27
CA GLY A 60 1.17 10.67 18.81
C GLY A 60 -0.33 10.96 18.74
N ASP A 61 -0.66 12.17 18.28
CA ASP A 61 -2.04 12.67 18.25
C ASP A 61 -2.77 12.42 16.91
N LEU A 62 -2.10 11.84 15.91
CA LEU A 62 -2.77 11.49 14.66
C LEU A 62 -3.70 10.30 14.90
N PRO A 63 -4.85 10.23 14.20
CA PRO A 63 -5.67 9.03 14.23
C PRO A 63 -4.90 7.82 13.67
N VAL A 64 -5.41 6.62 13.91
CA VAL A 64 -4.87 5.38 13.31
C VAL A 64 -4.78 5.52 11.79
N THR A 65 -3.58 5.25 11.26
CA THR A 65 -3.34 5.23 9.82
C THR A 65 -4.27 4.23 9.17
N SER A 66 -5.08 4.72 8.24
CA SER A 66 -6.00 3.90 7.45
C SER A 66 -5.67 4.14 5.99
N GLY A 67 -5.42 3.07 5.26
CA GLY A 67 -5.12 3.12 3.84
C GLY A 67 -4.71 1.77 3.29
N GLY A 68 -4.49 1.72 1.99
CA GLY A 68 -3.85 0.57 1.33
C GLY A 68 -2.59 1.01 0.61
N VAL A 69 -1.61 0.11 0.52
CA VAL A 69 -0.43 0.26 -0.33
C VAL A 69 -0.26 -0.97 -1.19
N GLN A 70 0.04 -0.73 -2.47
CA GLN A 70 0.46 -1.71 -3.44
C GLN A 70 1.92 -1.45 -3.78
N VAL A 71 2.71 -2.53 -3.84
CA VAL A 71 4.09 -2.50 -4.30
C VAL A 71 4.21 -3.48 -5.46
N LEU A 72 4.63 -2.99 -6.61
CA LEU A 72 4.99 -3.79 -7.77
C LEU A 72 6.50 -3.69 -7.99
N SER A 73 7.10 -4.72 -8.57
CA SER A 73 8.53 -4.78 -8.88
C SER A 73 8.71 -5.12 -10.35
N ASP A 74 9.58 -4.39 -11.05
CA ASP A 74 10.18 -4.82 -12.30
C ASP A 74 11.50 -5.53 -11.99
N ASP A 75 11.47 -6.86 -12.10
CA ASP A 75 12.63 -7.71 -11.77
C ASP A 75 13.77 -7.59 -12.80
N GLY A 76 13.52 -6.93 -13.95
CA GLY A 76 14.54 -6.69 -14.97
C GLY A 76 15.51 -5.58 -14.59
N ASP A 77 15.03 -4.51 -13.94
CA ASP A 77 15.84 -3.33 -13.58
C ASP A 77 15.89 -3.05 -12.07
N GLY A 78 15.10 -3.78 -11.27
CA GLY A 78 15.02 -3.62 -9.82
C GLY A 78 14.30 -2.34 -9.39
N THR A 79 13.38 -1.84 -10.22
CA THR A 79 12.52 -0.70 -9.92
C THR A 79 11.24 -1.15 -9.25
N GLN A 80 10.86 -0.44 -8.19
CA GLN A 80 9.60 -0.63 -7.49
C GLN A 80 8.64 0.50 -7.83
N THR A 81 7.40 0.13 -8.09
CA THR A 81 6.28 1.04 -8.28
C THR A 81 5.38 0.95 -7.07
N LEU A 82 5.27 2.04 -6.33
CA LEU A 82 4.43 2.14 -5.14
C LEU A 82 3.19 2.98 -5.45
N SER A 83 2.03 2.42 -5.13
CA SER A 83 0.73 3.08 -5.21
C SER A 83 0.05 2.98 -3.85
N TRP A 84 -0.58 4.05 -3.38
CA TRP A 84 -1.27 4.02 -2.09
C TRP A 84 -2.46 4.95 -2.05
N ILE A 85 -3.36 4.63 -1.13
CA ILE A 85 -4.44 5.50 -0.70
C ILE A 85 -4.38 5.63 0.81
N PHE A 86 -4.35 6.87 1.32
CA PHE A 86 -4.58 7.13 2.75
C PHE A 86 -5.94 7.79 2.91
N THR A 87 -6.76 7.21 3.78
CA THR A 87 -8.09 7.72 4.12
C THR A 87 -8.13 8.38 5.49
N GLN A 88 -7.16 8.09 6.35
CA GLN A 88 -6.98 8.71 7.67
C GLN A 88 -5.55 8.52 8.20
N GLY A 89 -5.17 9.28 9.22
CA GLY A 89 -4.00 9.02 10.09
C GLY A 89 -2.65 9.47 9.54
N VAL A 90 -2.65 10.10 8.37
CA VAL A 90 -1.48 10.82 7.84
C VAL A 90 -1.48 12.29 8.28
N ASP A 91 -0.28 12.87 8.33
CA ASP A 91 -0.09 14.22 8.86
C ASP A 91 -0.54 15.30 7.86
N PRO A 92 -1.49 16.19 8.22
CA PRO A 92 -1.95 17.25 7.32
C PRO A 92 -0.86 18.29 7.00
N ARG A 93 0.24 18.34 7.74
CA ARG A 93 1.39 19.21 7.47
C ARG A 93 2.23 18.74 6.28
N CYS A 94 2.03 17.51 5.81
CA CYS A 94 2.72 16.94 4.66
C CYS A 94 2.29 17.53 3.31
N THR A 95 2.26 18.86 3.20
CA THR A 95 2.07 19.58 1.94
C THR A 95 3.38 19.69 1.15
N SER A 96 4.51 19.46 1.83
CA SER A 96 5.86 19.40 1.29
C SER A 96 6.77 18.66 2.28
N ALA A 97 7.99 18.34 1.85
CA ALA A 97 9.06 17.86 2.72
C ALA A 97 9.27 18.80 3.93
N GLY A 98 9.21 18.26 5.14
CA GLY A 98 9.66 18.92 6.37
C GLY A 98 11.17 18.76 6.61
N PRO A 99 11.70 19.41 7.66
CA PRO A 99 13.13 19.39 7.98
C PRO A 99 13.59 18.09 8.65
N ALA A 100 12.66 17.29 9.19
CA ALA A 100 12.97 16.02 9.82
C ALA A 100 13.44 14.98 8.78
N ALA A 101 14.30 14.06 9.23
CA ALA A 101 14.57 12.85 8.45
C ALA A 101 13.24 12.09 8.24
N ASN A 102 13.08 11.44 7.09
CA ASN A 102 11.88 10.67 6.75
C ASN A 102 10.56 11.47 6.70
N SER A 103 10.61 12.81 6.76
CA SER A 103 9.41 13.64 6.74
C SER A 103 8.50 13.31 5.54
N CYS A 104 7.28 12.87 5.85
CA CYS A 104 6.23 12.50 4.90
C CYS A 104 6.59 11.35 3.97
N SER A 105 7.51 10.48 4.37
CA SER A 105 8.01 9.40 3.52
C SER A 105 7.23 8.08 3.68
N VAL A 106 7.25 7.29 2.61
CA VAL A 106 6.77 5.90 2.57
C VAL A 106 7.97 5.05 2.15
N GLN A 107 8.33 4.04 2.95
CA GLN A 107 9.57 3.29 2.75
C GLN A 107 9.38 1.80 2.94
N ILE A 108 10.10 0.98 2.16
CA ILE A 108 10.17 -0.47 2.37
C ILE A 108 11.32 -0.78 3.32
N PHE A 109 11.10 -1.77 4.18
CA PHE A 109 11.95 -2.16 5.29
C PHE A 109 12.24 -3.67 5.26
N ASP A 110 13.41 -4.09 5.73
CA ASP A 110 13.90 -5.48 5.59
C ASP A 110 13.30 -6.46 6.59
N GLY A 111 12.61 -5.96 7.61
CA GLY A 111 11.84 -6.73 8.57
C GLY A 111 10.63 -7.41 7.93
N THR A 112 10.18 -8.48 8.60
CA THR A 112 9.04 -9.30 8.15
C THR A 112 7.91 -9.33 9.17
N SER A 113 7.92 -8.41 10.14
CA SER A 113 6.82 -8.25 11.09
C SER A 113 6.68 -6.80 11.54
N PRO A 114 5.47 -6.38 11.94
CA PRO A 114 5.23 -5.03 12.42
C PRO A 114 6.06 -4.67 13.66
N ASP A 115 6.29 -5.64 14.55
CA ASP A 115 7.06 -5.46 15.79
C ASP A 115 8.58 -5.36 15.56
N ALA A 116 9.05 -5.75 14.37
CA ALA A 116 10.47 -5.78 14.03
C ALA A 116 10.69 -5.35 12.56
N PRO A 117 10.43 -4.07 12.23
CA PRO A 117 10.53 -3.59 10.85
C PRO A 117 11.97 -3.57 10.32
N GLY A 118 12.98 -3.56 11.19
CA GLY A 118 14.37 -3.60 10.75
C GLY A 118 14.86 -2.27 10.15
N ASN A 119 15.54 -2.30 9.01
CA ASN A 119 16.15 -1.14 8.35
C ASN A 119 15.50 -0.84 6.99
N PRO A 120 15.55 0.42 6.50
CA PRO A 120 15.11 0.71 5.14
C PRO A 120 15.86 -0.17 4.14
N TYR A 121 15.13 -0.79 3.22
CA TYR A 121 15.63 -1.91 2.43
C TYR A 121 15.92 -1.51 0.99
N TRP A 122 17.13 -1.74 0.52
CA TRP A 122 17.51 -1.62 -0.88
C TRP A 122 18.85 -2.35 -1.10
N ASN A 123 19.18 -2.65 -2.34
CA ASN A 123 20.46 -3.24 -2.69
C ASN A 123 21.55 -2.16 -2.67
N GLN A 124 22.30 -2.08 -1.56
CA GLN A 124 23.38 -1.11 -1.37
C GLN A 124 24.59 -1.32 -2.28
N GLY A 125 24.75 -2.53 -2.85
CA GLY A 125 25.82 -2.83 -3.81
C GLY A 125 25.56 -2.15 -5.16
N ASP A 126 24.30 -2.14 -5.59
CA ASP A 126 23.88 -1.57 -6.87
C ASP A 126 23.49 -0.09 -6.73
N ILE A 127 22.88 0.29 -5.61
CA ILE A 127 22.38 1.63 -5.32
C ILE A 127 23.09 2.21 -4.07
N PRO A 128 24.15 3.02 -4.24
CA PRO A 128 24.99 3.46 -3.11
C PRO A 128 24.35 4.55 -2.24
N GLN A 129 23.31 5.23 -2.72
CA GLN A 129 22.58 6.26 -1.98
C GLN A 129 21.22 5.74 -1.56
N ASN A 130 20.79 6.01 -0.32
CA ASN A 130 19.46 5.63 0.15
C ASN A 130 18.38 6.24 -0.76
N PRO A 131 17.56 5.42 -1.46
CA PRO A 131 16.57 5.93 -2.39
C PRO A 131 15.29 6.41 -1.70
N TRP A 132 15.02 6.00 -0.46
CA TRP A 132 13.76 6.23 0.25
C TRP A 132 13.40 7.69 0.56
N PRO A 133 14.35 8.62 0.83
CA PRO A 133 14.01 10.01 1.13
C PRO A 133 13.28 10.77 0.02
N GLN A 134 13.20 10.24 -1.21
CA GLN A 134 12.45 10.85 -2.31
C GLN A 134 11.00 10.34 -2.40
N VAL A 135 10.70 9.17 -1.84
CA VAL A 135 9.37 8.56 -1.87
C VAL A 135 8.52 9.17 -0.77
N ARG A 136 7.59 10.06 -1.14
CA ARG A 136 6.81 10.87 -0.18
C ARG A 136 5.35 10.99 -0.60
N TYR A 137 4.47 11.02 0.40
CA TYR A 137 3.09 11.45 0.18
C TYR A 137 2.98 12.98 0.36
N VAL A 138 2.08 13.58 -0.42
CA VAL A 138 1.79 15.01 -0.35
C VAL A 138 0.29 15.19 -0.21
N ILE A 139 -0.15 15.92 0.80
CA ILE A 139 -1.54 16.28 1.02
C ILE A 139 -1.87 17.54 0.21
N GLN A 140 -2.71 17.41 -0.82
CA GLN A 140 -3.26 18.53 -1.58
C GLN A 140 -4.77 18.63 -1.38
N GLY A 141 -5.19 19.25 -0.27
CA GLY A 141 -6.60 19.43 0.08
C GLY A 141 -7.03 18.50 1.22
N SER A 142 -8.21 17.89 1.10
CA SER A 142 -8.73 16.94 2.09
C SER A 142 -8.44 15.49 1.69
N LEU A 143 -8.37 14.60 2.67
CA LEU A 143 -8.34 13.15 2.44
C LEU A 143 -9.61 12.67 1.69
N PRO A 144 -9.54 11.56 0.93
CA PRO A 144 -8.39 10.68 0.76
C PRO A 144 -7.28 11.30 -0.12
N THR A 145 -6.03 11.01 0.22
CA THR A 145 -4.91 11.25 -0.70
C THR A 145 -4.59 9.93 -1.39
N ALA A 146 -4.72 9.91 -2.72
CA ALA A 146 -4.32 8.79 -3.54
C ALA A 146 -3.10 9.20 -4.35
N VAL A 147 -2.11 8.33 -4.37
CA VAL A 147 -0.95 8.44 -5.21
C VAL A 147 -0.85 7.15 -6.00
N ASN A 148 -0.69 7.30 -7.31
CA ASN A 148 -0.46 6.17 -8.19
C ASN A 148 0.96 6.29 -8.74
N ASP A 149 1.62 5.14 -8.81
CA ASP A 149 2.78 4.87 -9.65
C ASP A 149 4.02 5.74 -9.32
N ILE A 150 4.39 5.83 -8.04
CA ILE A 150 5.71 6.37 -7.68
C ILE A 150 6.77 5.29 -7.91
N GLU A 151 7.65 5.56 -8.86
CA GLU A 151 8.78 4.68 -9.17
C GLU A 151 10.01 5.02 -8.31
N VAL A 152 10.67 3.98 -7.81
CA VAL A 152 11.93 4.07 -7.08
C VAL A 152 12.80 2.86 -7.41
N THR A 153 14.02 3.09 -7.91
CA THR A 153 14.97 2.01 -8.15
C THR A 153 15.67 1.64 -6.84
N THR A 154 15.43 0.42 -6.35
CA THR A 154 16.09 -0.11 -5.15
C THR A 154 17.06 -1.24 -5.46
N GLY A 155 17.01 -1.81 -6.68
CA GLY A 155 17.81 -2.98 -7.06
C GLY A 155 17.32 -4.28 -6.41
N LEU A 156 16.09 -4.30 -5.92
CA LEU A 156 15.41 -5.47 -5.35
C LEU A 156 14.48 -6.11 -6.38
N THR A 157 14.25 -7.41 -6.24
CA THR A 157 13.25 -8.17 -7.02
C THR A 157 11.95 -8.34 -6.24
N SER A 158 10.89 -8.76 -6.90
CA SER A 158 9.62 -9.16 -6.30
C SER A 158 9.83 -10.16 -5.15
N ALA A 159 10.67 -11.17 -5.37
CA ALA A 159 11.01 -12.17 -4.36
C ALA A 159 11.73 -11.59 -3.12
N ASP A 160 12.48 -10.50 -3.26
CA ASP A 160 13.11 -9.83 -2.13
C ASP A 160 12.09 -9.08 -1.27
N LEU A 161 11.00 -8.61 -1.89
CA LEU A 161 9.96 -7.77 -1.28
C LEU A 161 8.85 -8.56 -0.59
N ASP A 162 8.65 -9.82 -0.96
CA ASP A 162 7.61 -10.64 -0.35
C ASP A 162 7.82 -10.79 1.17
N GLY A 163 6.75 -10.54 1.93
CA GLY A 163 6.75 -10.52 3.40
C GLY A 163 7.50 -9.34 4.04
N ARG A 164 8.04 -8.39 3.26
CA ARG A 164 8.67 -7.16 3.79
C ARG A 164 7.64 -6.16 4.26
N VAL A 165 8.05 -5.15 5.01
CA VAL A 165 7.12 -4.15 5.53
C VAL A 165 7.27 -2.79 4.86
N VAL A 166 6.15 -2.10 4.67
CA VAL A 166 6.09 -0.69 4.28
C VAL A 166 5.81 0.14 5.54
N VAL A 167 6.61 1.19 5.77
CA VAL A 167 6.42 2.12 6.89
C VAL A 167 6.11 3.52 6.36
N VAL A 168 5.10 4.17 6.93
CA VAL A 168 4.75 5.57 6.65
C VAL A 168 5.12 6.46 7.83
N TYR A 169 5.67 7.64 7.54
CA TYR A 169 6.14 8.61 8.51
C TYR A 169 5.34 9.92 8.45
N ASP A 170 5.15 10.58 9.59
CA ASP A 170 4.54 11.92 9.66
C ASP A 170 5.51 13.04 9.23
N TYR A 171 5.06 14.29 9.37
CA TYR A 171 5.87 15.46 9.00
C TYR A 171 7.14 15.59 9.86
N ASP A 172 7.09 15.14 11.12
CA ASP A 172 8.18 15.22 12.08
C ASP A 172 9.11 13.98 12.01
N GLY A 173 8.86 13.05 11.10
CA GLY A 173 9.67 11.85 10.90
C GLY A 173 9.38 10.75 11.91
N VAL A 174 8.22 10.77 12.55
CA VAL A 174 7.74 9.70 13.43
C VAL A 174 6.98 8.67 12.58
N PRO A 175 7.23 7.35 12.74
CA PRO A 175 6.46 6.33 12.04
C PRO A 175 5.03 6.28 12.60
N VAL A 176 4.04 6.26 11.71
CA VAL A 176 2.61 6.35 12.06
C VAL A 176 1.78 5.20 11.55
N GLY A 177 2.30 4.45 10.57
CA GLY A 177 1.63 3.25 10.07
C GLY A 177 2.62 2.27 9.47
N ILE A 178 2.18 1.02 9.39
CA ILE A 178 2.94 -0.10 8.84
C ILE A 178 2.01 -1.03 8.06
N ALA A 179 2.52 -1.71 7.04
CA ALA A 179 1.81 -2.74 6.30
C ALA A 179 2.79 -3.83 5.85
N ILE A 180 2.34 -5.08 5.76
CA ILE A 180 3.17 -6.20 5.26
C ILE A 180 2.88 -6.41 3.78
N ILE A 181 3.91 -6.40 2.94
CA ILE A 181 3.81 -6.72 1.52
C ILE A 181 3.51 -8.21 1.38
N GLU A 182 2.42 -8.53 0.71
CA GLU A 182 2.06 -9.89 0.32
C GLU A 182 1.98 -9.92 -1.19
N LEU A 183 2.92 -10.63 -1.83
CA LEU A 183 2.86 -10.85 -3.27
C LEU A 183 2.07 -12.14 -3.56
N PRO A 184 1.34 -12.22 -4.68
CA PRO A 184 0.62 -13.42 -5.03
C PRO A 184 1.68 -14.49 -5.31
N GLU A 185 1.53 -15.68 -4.74
CA GLU A 185 2.32 -16.82 -5.22
C GLU A 185 2.06 -16.95 -6.73
N ASP A 186 3.12 -17.11 -7.54
CA ASP A 186 3.01 -17.31 -8.98
C ASP A 186 1.97 -18.41 -9.25
N VAL A 187 0.80 -18.02 -9.75
CA VAL A 187 -0.19 -19.00 -10.21
C VAL A 187 0.41 -19.60 -11.49
N PRO A 188 0.79 -20.89 -11.50
CA PRO A 188 1.39 -21.48 -12.70
C PRO A 188 0.43 -21.30 -13.87
N GLU A 189 0.95 -20.82 -15.01
CA GLU A 189 0.15 -20.66 -16.22
C GLU A 189 -0.63 -21.96 -16.49
N PRO A 190 -1.94 -21.87 -16.82
CA PRO A 190 -2.68 -23.06 -17.19
C PRO A 190 -1.97 -23.69 -18.39
N ALA A 191 -1.58 -24.96 -18.23
CA ALA A 191 -0.93 -25.71 -19.29
C ALA A 191 -1.77 -25.60 -20.58
N GLU A 192 -1.19 -25.01 -21.63
CA GLU A 192 -1.86 -24.96 -22.93
C GLU A 192 -2.19 -26.40 -23.37
N GLY A 193 -3.49 -26.68 -23.46
CA GLY A 193 -4.06 -27.97 -23.87
C GLY A 193 -4.60 -27.94 -25.29
#